data_AF-A0A7C5T2Y0-F1
#
_entry.id   AF-A0A7C5T2Y0-F1
#
_cell.length_a   1.000
_cell.length_b   1.000
_cell.length_c   1.000
_cell.angle_alpha   90.00
_cell.angle_beta   90.00
_cell.angle_gamma   90.00
#
_symmetry.space_group_name_H-M   'P 1'
#
loop_
_entity.id
_entity.type
_entity.pdbx_description
1 polymer ?
#
loop_
_entity_poly.entity_id
_entity_poly.type
_entity_poly.pdbx_seq_one_letter_code
_entity_poly.pdbx_strand_id
1 'polypeptide(L)'
;MIALQAAEPAGAAQLVNLLQVLVAIAVLVAVAIVAVSLLTSPRTIRGLETTEVPEAQVPEEEAGSRFASTILSKYETEVLRYLSRFEAADLQDLLSRLPDGREYLAAAISRLAESELVKVSSGVVILTEKGRKVIELLREKQWLKDLEQVQE
;
A
#
# COMPACT_ATOMS: atom_id res chain seq x y z
N MET A 1 64.59 -1.99 41.04
CA MET A 1 63.77 -0.85 40.57
C MET A 1 63.15 -1.27 39.25
N ILE A 2 61.87 -1.63 39.26
CA ILE A 2 61.16 -2.10 38.07
C ILE A 2 60.65 -0.84 37.35
N ALA A 3 61.14 -0.63 36.14
CA ALA A 3 60.58 0.35 35.21
C ALA A 3 59.15 -0.09 34.87
N LEU A 4 58.17 0.54 35.51
CA LEU A 4 56.77 0.40 35.13
C LEU A 4 56.64 1.08 33.75
N GLN A 5 56.65 0.26 32.71
CA GLN A 5 56.32 0.69 31.35
C GLN A 5 54.92 1.31 31.39
N ALA A 6 54.87 2.63 31.21
CA ALA A 6 53.67 3.34 30.87
C ALA A 6 53.18 2.82 29.52
N ALA A 7 52.26 1.85 29.56
CA ALA A 7 51.52 1.42 28.39
C ALA A 7 50.79 2.65 27.85
N GLU A 8 51.12 2.99 26.60
CA GLU A 8 50.85 4.29 26.00
C GLU A 8 49.34 4.60 25.97
N PRO A 9 48.90 5.78 26.44
CA PRO A 9 47.49 6.19 26.40
C PRO A 9 46.97 6.39 24.95
N ALA A 10 47.85 6.36 23.95
CA ALA A 10 47.52 6.56 22.54
C ALA A 10 46.69 5.42 21.94
N GLY A 11 46.95 4.16 22.31
CA GLY A 11 46.21 3.00 21.80
C GLY A 11 44.78 2.93 22.35
N ALA A 12 44.60 3.26 23.63
CA ALA A 12 43.26 3.35 24.24
C ALA A 12 42.42 4.48 23.64
N ALA A 13 43.01 5.64 23.37
CA ALA A 13 42.31 6.75 22.71
C ALA A 13 41.89 6.41 21.27
N GLN A 14 42.72 5.67 20.51
CA GLN A 14 42.35 5.19 19.18
C GLN A 14 41.21 4.17 19.20
N LEU A 15 41.21 3.25 20.17
CA LEU A 15 40.11 2.29 20.34
C LEU A 15 38.81 2.99 20.71
N VAL A 16 38.86 4.00 21.59
CA VAL A 16 37.69 4.82 21.94
C VAL A 16 37.17 5.59 20.71
N ASN A 17 38.06 6.17 19.90
CA ASN A 17 37.67 6.86 18.67
C ASN A 17 37.04 5.91 17.64
N LEU A 18 37.60 4.71 17.44
CA LEU A 18 37.02 3.70 16.55
C LEU A 18 35.64 3.24 17.03
N LEU A 19 35.48 3.08 18.34
CA LEU A 19 34.21 2.66 18.93
C LEU A 19 33.16 3.77 18.79
N GLN A 20 33.54 5.04 18.95
CA GLN A 20 32.68 6.19 18.68
C GLN A 20 32.26 6.27 17.20
N VAL A 21 33.19 6.03 16.27
CA VAL A 21 32.89 6.01 14.83
C VAL A 21 31.91 4.88 14.50
N LEU A 22 32.11 3.69 15.06
CA LEU A 22 31.18 2.56 14.86
C LEU A 22 29.79 2.85 15.41
N VAL A 23 29.69 3.47 16.59
CA VAL A 23 28.41 3.91 17.16
C VAL A 23 27.75 4.95 16.27
N ALA A 24 28.50 5.94 15.76
CA ALA A 24 27.97 6.95 14.85
C ALA A 24 27.42 6.34 13.55
N ILE A 25 28.12 5.35 12.99
CA ILE A 25 27.67 4.59 11.81
C ILE A 25 26.39 3.80 12.13
N ALA A 26 26.34 3.11 13.27
CA ALA A 26 25.16 2.35 13.68
C ALA A 26 23.93 3.26 13.85
N VAL A 27 24.10 4.45 14.42
CA VAL A 27 23.05 5.47 14.53
C VAL A 27 22.60 5.95 13.15
N LEU A 28 23.54 6.25 12.24
CA LEU A 28 23.22 6.66 10.87
C LEU A 28 22.42 5.58 10.12
N VAL A 29 22.80 4.32 10.27
CA VAL A 29 22.07 3.18 9.68
C VAL A 29 20.67 3.07 10.28
N ALA A 30 20.52 3.20 11.60
CA ALA A 30 19.21 3.19 12.25
C ALA A 30 18.30 4.32 11.75
N VAL A 31 18.83 5.54 11.62
CA VAL A 31 18.10 6.69 11.07
C VAL A 31 17.70 6.44 9.61
N ALA A 32 18.60 5.87 8.81
CA ALA A 32 18.29 5.53 7.42
C ALA A 32 17.20 4.46 7.32
N ILE A 33 17.22 3.43 8.17
CA ILE A 33 16.17 2.40 8.24
C ILE A 33 14.84 3.02 8.64
N VAL A 34 14.82 3.89 9.66
CA VAL A 34 13.60 4.61 10.08
C VAL A 34 13.08 5.51 8.97
N ALA A 35 13.94 6.28 8.30
CA ALA A 35 13.54 7.15 7.20
C ALA A 35 12.97 6.35 6.02
N VAL A 36 13.63 5.27 5.61
CA VAL A 36 13.14 4.39 4.54
C VAL A 36 11.82 3.75 4.94
N SER A 37 11.70 3.27 6.18
CA SER A 37 10.46 2.69 6.73
C SER A 37 9.30 3.68 6.73
N LEU A 38 9.54 4.95 7.11
CA LEU A 38 8.53 6.01 7.06
C LEU A 38 8.10 6.35 5.61
N LEU A 39 9.00 6.24 4.65
CA LEU A 39 8.73 6.50 3.23
C LEU A 39 8.04 5.32 2.50
N THR A 40 8.26 4.09 2.95
CA THR A 40 7.69 2.88 2.32
C THR A 40 6.45 2.33 3.04
N SER A 41 6.17 2.76 4.27
CA SER A 41 4.99 2.33 5.03
C SER A 41 3.95 3.45 5.16
N PRO A 42 2.86 3.47 4.36
CA PRO A 42 1.74 4.38 4.59
C PRO A 42 0.90 4.01 5.84
N ARG A 43 1.43 3.24 6.80
CA ARG A 43 0.67 2.66 7.92
C ARG A 43 1.47 2.55 9.21
N THR A 44 1.99 3.63 9.79
CA THR A 44 2.28 3.63 11.25
C THR A 44 2.50 5.04 11.81
N ILE A 45 1.44 5.85 11.87
CA ILE A 45 1.39 6.95 12.84
C ILE A 45 0.11 6.76 13.66
N ARG A 46 0.16 5.80 14.57
CA ARG A 46 -0.73 5.69 15.73
C ARG A 46 0.13 5.17 16.87
N GLY A 47 0.67 6.09 17.67
CA GLY A 47 1.58 5.71 18.74
C GLY A 47 2.14 6.92 19.46
N LEU A 48 1.31 7.89 19.80
CA LEU A 48 1.68 8.93 20.75
C LEU A 48 0.46 9.52 21.44
N GLU A 49 -0.41 8.68 21.98
CA GLU A 49 -1.40 9.12 22.97
C GLU A 49 -1.53 8.05 24.06
N THR A 50 -0.73 8.24 25.11
CA THR A 50 -0.99 7.72 26.44
C THR A 50 -2.25 8.40 26.95
N THR A 51 -3.43 7.78 26.84
CA THR A 51 -4.52 7.89 27.81
C THR A 51 -5.47 6.70 27.66
N GLU A 52 -5.78 6.09 28.78
CA GLU A 52 -6.54 4.87 28.99
C GLU A 52 -8.00 4.98 28.53
N VAL A 53 -8.47 4.12 27.59
CA VAL A 53 -9.87 3.65 27.47
C VAL A 53 -9.85 2.29 26.76
N PRO A 54 -10.54 1.24 27.27
CA PRO A 54 -10.33 -0.14 26.87
C PRO A 54 -10.94 -0.47 25.50
N GLU A 55 -10.16 -1.21 24.71
CA GLU A 55 -10.57 -2.40 23.96
C GLU A 55 -12.00 -2.40 23.40
N ALA A 56 -12.23 -1.58 22.37
CA ALA A 56 -13.20 -1.94 21.35
C ALA A 56 -12.44 -2.75 20.29
N GLN A 57 -12.50 -4.08 20.42
CA GLN A 57 -12.37 -4.97 19.28
C GLN A 57 -13.37 -4.48 18.24
N VAL A 58 -12.90 -3.71 17.25
CA VAL A 58 -13.66 -3.44 16.04
C VAL A 58 -13.56 -4.74 15.25
N PRO A 59 -14.64 -5.54 15.16
CA PRO A 59 -14.59 -6.74 14.34
C PRO A 59 -14.23 -6.31 12.91
N GLU A 60 -13.27 -7.01 12.30
CA GLU A 60 -12.89 -6.86 10.89
C GLU A 60 -14.08 -7.10 9.92
N GLU A 61 -15.28 -7.39 10.42
CA GLU A 61 -16.50 -7.61 9.65
C GLU A 61 -17.17 -6.33 9.11
N GLU A 62 -16.91 -5.14 9.67
CA GLU A 62 -17.56 -3.92 9.16
C GLU A 62 -16.95 -3.37 7.87
N ALA A 63 -15.73 -3.79 7.52
CA ALA A 63 -15.13 -3.44 6.25
C ALA A 63 -15.72 -4.25 5.09
N GLY A 64 -16.19 -5.48 5.32
CA GLY A 64 -16.82 -6.30 4.26
C GLY A 64 -18.24 -5.83 3.90
N SER A 65 -18.99 -5.30 4.87
CA SER A 65 -20.40 -4.94 4.70
C SER A 65 -20.63 -3.69 3.83
N ARG A 66 -19.71 -2.71 3.85
CA ARG A 66 -19.85 -1.50 3.02
C ARG A 66 -19.49 -1.70 1.54
N PHE A 67 -18.75 -2.75 1.19
CA PHE A 67 -18.41 -3.06 -0.21
C PHE A 67 -19.43 -3.99 -0.88
N ALA A 68 -20.24 -4.71 -0.09
CA ALA A 68 -21.22 -5.66 -0.61
C ALA A 68 -22.33 -5.03 -1.49
N SER A 69 -22.52 -3.70 -1.41
CA SER A 69 -23.59 -2.99 -2.12
C SER A 69 -23.14 -2.05 -3.24
N THR A 70 -21.85 -1.99 -3.58
CA THR A 70 -21.41 -1.17 -4.72
C THR A 70 -21.85 -1.87 -6.01
N ILE A 71 -23.04 -1.52 -6.50
CA ILE A 71 -23.55 -1.97 -7.80
C ILE A 71 -22.71 -1.27 -8.87
N LEU A 72 -21.65 -1.95 -9.30
CA LEU A 72 -20.83 -1.50 -10.42
C LEU A 72 -21.64 -1.67 -11.71
N SER A 73 -21.66 -0.61 -12.51
CA SER A 73 -22.17 -0.67 -13.87
C SER A 73 -21.30 -1.60 -14.73
N LYS A 74 -21.85 -2.02 -15.87
CA LYS A 74 -21.13 -2.83 -16.86
C LYS A 74 -19.79 -2.20 -17.24
N TYR A 75 -19.76 -0.89 -17.51
CA TYR A 75 -18.56 -0.15 -17.90
C TYR A 75 -17.53 -0.04 -16.77
N GLU A 76 -17.96 0.21 -15.54
CA GLU A 76 -17.05 0.25 -14.37
C GLU A 76 -16.40 -1.11 -14.11
N THR A 77 -17.18 -2.19 -14.25
CA THR A 77 -16.67 -3.56 -14.13
C THR A 77 -15.64 -3.87 -15.23
N GLU A 78 -15.88 -3.38 -16.44
CA GLU A 78 -15.00 -3.60 -17.59
C GLU A 78 -13.67 -2.84 -17.45
N VAL A 79 -13.70 -1.60 -16.96
CA VAL A 79 -12.50 -0.83 -16.60
C VAL A 79 -11.70 -1.53 -15.51
N LEU A 80 -12.34 -1.95 -14.41
CA LEU A 80 -11.66 -2.66 -13.33
C LEU A 80 -11.08 -4.00 -13.79
N ARG A 81 -11.79 -4.73 -14.66
CA ARG A 81 -11.29 -5.97 -15.26
C ARG A 81 -10.06 -5.73 -16.12
N TYR A 82 -10.03 -4.65 -16.88
CA TYR A 82 -8.85 -4.27 -17.67
C TYR A 82 -7.66 -3.95 -16.76
N LEU A 83 -7.87 -3.07 -15.77
CA LEU A 83 -6.85 -2.68 -14.80
C LEU A 83 -6.37 -3.84 -13.92
N SER A 84 -7.19 -4.89 -13.71
CA SER A 84 -6.76 -6.09 -12.99
C SER A 84 -5.57 -6.81 -13.63
N ARG A 85 -5.35 -6.62 -14.94
CA ARG A 85 -4.27 -7.28 -15.68
C ARG A 85 -3.03 -6.41 -15.81
N PHE A 86 -3.20 -5.09 -15.88
CA PHE A 86 -2.13 -4.16 -16.21
C PHE A 86 -1.74 -3.22 -15.06
N GLU A 87 -2.53 -3.19 -13.98
CA GLU A 87 -2.45 -2.28 -12.81
C GLU A 87 -2.54 -0.78 -13.12
N ALA A 88 -2.06 -0.34 -14.28
CA ALA A 88 -2.17 1.01 -14.81
C ALA A 88 -2.41 0.97 -16.33
N ALA A 89 -3.06 1.99 -16.84
CA ALA A 89 -3.37 2.12 -18.26
C ALA A 89 -3.48 3.59 -18.68
N ASP A 90 -3.06 3.90 -19.91
CA ASP A 90 -3.32 5.21 -20.48
C ASP A 90 -4.83 5.39 -20.71
N LEU A 91 -5.35 6.56 -20.37
CA LEU A 91 -6.76 6.92 -20.51
C LEU A 91 -7.20 6.84 -21.98
N GLN A 92 -6.35 7.26 -22.93
CA GLN A 92 -6.67 7.17 -24.35
C GLN A 92 -6.65 5.72 -24.85
N ASP A 93 -5.76 4.88 -24.33
CA ASP A 93 -5.74 3.45 -24.65
C ASP A 93 -6.99 2.74 -24.13
N LEU A 94 -7.45 3.10 -22.92
CA LEU A 94 -8.70 2.61 -22.35
C LEU A 94 -9.92 3.04 -23.19
N LEU A 95 -9.98 4.32 -23.57
CA LEU A 95 -11.09 4.88 -24.37
C LEU A 95 -11.09 4.42 -25.83
N SER A 96 -9.95 3.99 -26.38
CA SER A 96 -9.84 3.49 -27.75
C SER A 96 -10.17 2.00 -27.86
N ARG A 97 -9.88 1.20 -26.83
CA ARG A 97 -10.19 -0.24 -26.78
C ARG A 97 -11.66 -0.56 -26.57
N LEU A 98 -12.44 0.38 -26.06
CA LEU A 98 -13.88 0.24 -25.80
C LEU A 98 -14.64 1.32 -26.61
N PRO A 99 -14.70 1.18 -27.95
CA PRO A 99 -15.21 2.22 -28.84
C PRO A 99 -16.71 2.49 -28.67
N ASP A 100 -17.49 1.48 -28.25
CA ASP A 100 -18.90 1.63 -27.95
C ASP A 100 -19.09 2.26 -26.57
N GLY A 101 -19.39 3.56 -26.55
CA GLY A 101 -19.76 4.27 -25.34
C GLY A 101 -18.62 5.00 -24.62
N ARG A 102 -17.70 5.65 -25.37
CA ARG A 102 -16.64 6.52 -24.80
C ARG A 102 -17.12 7.46 -23.70
N GLU A 103 -18.28 8.10 -23.87
CA GLU A 103 -18.86 9.00 -22.86
C GLU A 103 -19.21 8.25 -21.57
N TYR A 104 -19.78 7.05 -21.69
CA TYR A 104 -20.09 6.19 -20.55
C TYR A 104 -18.83 5.63 -19.89
N LEU A 105 -17.77 5.37 -20.65
CA LEU A 105 -16.49 4.91 -20.12
C LEU A 105 -15.75 6.02 -19.37
N ALA A 106 -15.74 7.24 -19.91
CA ALA A 106 -15.19 8.40 -19.22
C ALA A 106 -15.94 8.67 -17.91
N ALA A 107 -17.28 8.60 -17.94
CA ALA A 107 -18.10 8.70 -16.74
C ALA A 107 -17.81 7.57 -15.73
N ALA A 108 -17.62 6.33 -16.19
CA ALA A 108 -17.26 5.20 -15.35
C ALA A 108 -15.89 5.41 -14.68
N ILE A 109 -14.88 5.87 -15.42
CA ILE A 109 -13.55 6.16 -14.87
C ILE A 109 -13.64 7.27 -13.81
N SER A 110 -14.41 8.33 -14.06
CA SER A 110 -14.63 9.39 -13.08
C SER A 110 -15.31 8.88 -11.81
N ARG A 111 -16.35 8.05 -11.92
CA ARG A 111 -17.04 7.45 -10.76
C ARG A 111 -16.15 6.49 -9.97
N LEU A 112 -15.31 5.71 -10.67
CA LEU A 112 -14.31 4.86 -10.04
C LEU A 112 -13.24 5.68 -9.31
N ALA A 113 -12.89 6.86 -9.85
CA ALA A 113 -11.98 7.78 -9.21
C ALA A 113 -12.58 8.44 -7.95
N GLU A 114 -13.84 8.88 -8.02
CA GLU A 114 -14.60 9.39 -6.87
C GLU A 114 -14.75 8.34 -5.76
N SER A 115 -14.92 7.07 -6.16
CA SER A 115 -15.01 5.93 -5.23
C SER A 115 -13.64 5.49 -4.69
N GLU A 116 -12.56 6.15 -5.10
CA GLU A 116 -11.16 5.85 -4.76
C GLU A 116 -10.71 4.45 -5.18
N LEU A 117 -11.41 3.81 -6.12
CA LEU A 117 -11.02 2.49 -6.66
C LEU A 117 -9.91 2.62 -7.69
N VAL A 118 -9.82 3.80 -8.30
CA VAL A 118 -8.87 4.13 -9.35
C VAL A 118 -8.34 5.55 -9.09
N LYS A 119 -7.09 5.82 -9.47
CA LYS A 119 -6.50 7.15 -9.43
C LYS A 119 -6.13 7.58 -10.84
N VAL A 120 -6.58 8.75 -11.26
CA VAL A 120 -6.21 9.32 -12.57
C VAL A 120 -5.13 10.38 -12.33
N SER A 121 -3.95 10.19 -12.92
CA SER A 121 -2.84 11.12 -12.81
C SER A 121 -2.15 11.26 -14.15
N SER A 122 -2.04 12.48 -14.67
CA SER A 122 -1.36 12.80 -15.93
C SER A 122 -1.84 11.96 -17.13
N GLY A 123 -3.14 11.65 -17.20
CA GLY A 123 -3.72 10.82 -18.26
C GLY A 123 -3.55 9.32 -18.06
N VAL A 124 -2.92 8.88 -16.96
CA VAL A 124 -2.80 7.47 -16.60
C VAL A 124 -3.83 7.12 -15.53
N VAL A 125 -4.54 6.03 -15.76
CA VAL A 125 -5.55 5.44 -14.90
C VAL A 125 -4.89 4.31 -14.12
N ILE A 126 -4.75 4.46 -12.81
CA ILE A 126 -3.99 3.56 -11.92
C ILE A 126 -4.95 2.89 -10.93
N LEU A 127 -4.89 1.57 -10.81
CA LEU A 127 -5.67 0.83 -9.83
C LEU A 127 -5.17 1.13 -8.41
N THR A 128 -6.08 1.45 -7.49
CA THR A 128 -5.72 1.64 -6.08
C THR A 128 -5.77 0.32 -5.30
N GLU A 129 -5.23 0.33 -4.09
CA GLU A 129 -5.36 -0.80 -3.16
C GLU A 129 -6.83 -1.16 -2.87
N LYS A 130 -7.70 -0.14 -2.79
CA LYS A 130 -9.14 -0.32 -2.62
C LYS A 130 -9.77 -0.99 -3.85
N GLY A 131 -9.39 -0.57 -5.05
CA GLY A 131 -9.82 -1.18 -6.31
C GLY A 131 -9.37 -2.64 -6.44
N ARG A 132 -8.14 -2.95 -6.01
CA ARG A 132 -7.59 -4.32 -6.01
C ARG A 132 -8.43 -5.27 -5.16
N LYS A 133 -8.76 -4.86 -3.93
CA LYS A 133 -9.65 -5.64 -3.05
C LYS A 133 -11.04 -5.85 -3.62
N VAL A 134 -11.60 -4.83 -4.28
CA VAL A 134 -12.92 -4.97 -4.94
C VAL A 134 -12.85 -5.98 -6.08
N ILE A 135 -11.77 -5.98 -6.87
CA ILE A 135 -11.58 -6.97 -7.94
C ILE A 135 -11.47 -8.39 -7.38
N GLU A 136 -10.78 -8.58 -6.25
CA GLU A 136 -10.68 -9.88 -5.56
C GLU A 136 -12.06 -10.36 -5.11
N LEU A 137 -12.86 -9.50 -4.47
CA LEU A 137 -14.22 -9.82 -4.05
C LEU A 137 -15.13 -10.17 -5.25
N LEU A 138 -14.99 -9.45 -6.37
CA LEU A 138 -15.73 -9.76 -7.60
C LEU A 138 -15.34 -11.12 -8.19
N ARG A 139 -14.05 -11.49 -8.13
CA ARG A 139 -13.56 -12.81 -8.55
C ARG A 139 -14.10 -13.92 -7.66
N GLU A 140 -14.09 -13.73 -6.35
CA GLU A 140 -14.60 -14.70 -5.39
C GLU A 140 -16.11 -14.93 -5.58
N LYS A 141 -16.87 -13.85 -5.80
CA LYS A 141 -18.31 -13.94 -6.09
C LYS A 141 -18.60 -14.63 -7.42
N GLN A 142 -17.76 -14.44 -8.43
CA GLN A 142 -17.87 -15.15 -9.71
C GLN A 142 -17.59 -16.65 -9.52
N TRP A 143 -16.53 -16.98 -8.78
CA TRP A 143 -16.17 -18.37 -8.48
C TRP A 143 -17.27 -19.10 -7.70
N LEU A 144 -17.91 -18.44 -6.73
CA LEU A 144 -19.06 -19.00 -6.01
C LEU A 144 -20.24 -19.32 -6.94
N LYS A 145 -20.57 -18.43 -7.88
CA LYS A 145 -21.62 -18.69 -8.88
C LYS A 145 -21.28 -19.86 -9.78
N ASP A 146 -20.02 -19.98 -10.20
CA ASP A 146 -19.57 -21.07 -11.05
C ASP A 146 -19.65 -22.42 -10.31
N LEU A 147 -19.39 -22.45 -8.99
CA LEU A 147 -19.56 -23.64 -8.16
C LEU A 147 -21.04 -24.04 -7.98
N GLU A 148 -21.94 -23.06 -7.79
CA GLU A 148 -23.38 -23.31 -7.69
C GLU A 148 -23.93 -23.91 -8.99
N GLN A 149 -23.47 -23.42 -10.15
CA GLN A 149 -23.88 -23.95 -11.46
C GLN A 149 -23.35 -25.36 -11.78
N VAL A 150 -22.33 -25.82 -11.07
CA VAL A 150 -21.78 -27.18 -11.23
C VAL A 150 -22.54 -28.21 -10.36
N GLN A 151 -23.37 -27.76 -9.41
CA GLN A 151 -24.17 -28.63 -8.56
C GLN A 151 -25.62 -28.86 -9.03
N GLU A 152 -26.07 -28.15 -10.07
CA GLU A 152 -27.33 -28.43 -10.79
C GLU A 152 -27.12 -29.36 -11.99
#